data_AF-A0A135S1I5-F1
#
_entry.id   AF-A0A135S1I5-F1
#
_cell.length_a   1.000
_cell.length_b   1.000
_cell.length_c   1.000
_cell.angle_alpha   90.00
_cell.angle_beta   90.00
_cell.angle_gamma   90.00
#
_symmetry.space_group_name_H-M   'P 1'
#
loop_
_entity.id
_entity.type
_entity.pdbx_description
1 polymer ?
#
loop_
_entity_poly.entity_id
_entity_poly.type
_entity_poly.pdbx_seq_one_letter_code
_entity_poly.pdbx_strand_id
1 'polypeptide(L)'
;MKRSTAIILALQCVLTPSLARVTPRSDYTEEASQPVHSLQARQQDSSDKGVLENEVRDGTCKDTMFFFLRGSTQQPNMGLQPGPQLAAYLRSTLGADKIAIQGIEYAATLQDNLCINNQLCRPREVTSASTQIREYMDQCSDSDVVVGGYSQGAAMLSRVISDRLGSEYKDRIVAAVTFGNTMQVYNKNTIPGLAPERVQMFCNKFDPVCRNGLPLGAVMPGHRDYRPSAKPAAEFLVQKLAAAKGWATVPIVSDIDLSQFADVGFTFREIYRGAPAGSSTSFNDGTELAKLDSVRVVSIFGRGAARVDALGVKMDGGPDGAQEHGGSGGNFKELTLEEGEYWIKTEVCNGRKKKKDRVGFFRASTSLGRVLEVGSRTNDRCVTFVPDEGRSFVGMHGESGEEIDSVGFIEYPKLD
;
A
#
# COMPACT_ATOMS: atom_id res chain seq x y z
N MET A 1 -12.46 69.45 16.89
CA MET A 1 -11.61 70.65 17.11
C MET A 1 -11.20 70.71 18.57
N LYS A 2 -9.88 70.82 18.83
CA LYS A 2 -9.20 71.20 20.10
C LYS A 2 -9.36 70.23 21.29
N ARG A 3 -8.36 69.97 22.14
CA ARG A 3 -6.88 70.03 22.14
C ARG A 3 -6.49 69.57 23.58
N SER A 4 -5.36 68.88 23.72
CA SER A 4 -4.39 69.05 24.84
C SER A 4 -4.79 68.62 26.28
N THR A 5 -3.95 68.13 27.19
CA THR A 5 -2.53 67.70 27.25
C THR A 5 -2.32 66.95 28.58
N ALA A 6 -1.31 66.07 28.59
CA ALA A 6 -0.59 65.31 29.63
C ALA A 6 -0.64 65.74 31.12
N ILE A 7 -0.27 64.80 32.01
CA ILE A 7 0.91 64.89 32.91
C ILE A 7 1.27 63.49 33.48
N ILE A 8 2.58 63.25 33.53
CA ILE A 8 3.33 62.09 34.04
C ILE A 8 4.03 62.52 35.35
N LEU A 9 4.14 61.64 36.36
CA LEU A 9 5.24 61.41 37.35
C LEU A 9 4.62 60.69 38.58
N ALA A 10 5.22 59.79 39.35
CA ALA A 10 6.61 59.44 39.68
C ALA A 10 6.59 58.04 40.39
N LEU A 11 7.53 57.12 40.12
CA LEU A 11 8.72 56.76 40.95
C LEU A 11 8.34 55.96 42.23
N GLN A 12 8.80 54.74 42.54
CA GLN A 12 10.15 54.16 42.72
C GLN A 12 9.96 52.61 42.82
N CYS A 13 10.81 51.66 42.40
CA CYS A 13 12.26 51.38 42.40
C CYS A 13 12.50 50.05 43.16
N VAL A 14 13.69 49.43 42.99
CA VAL A 14 14.24 48.20 43.62
C VAL A 14 14.01 46.92 42.77
N LEU A 15 14.99 46.18 42.23
CA LEU A 15 16.47 46.12 42.30
C LEU A 15 17.02 45.33 41.08
N THR A 16 18.07 45.89 40.45
CA THR A 16 19.24 45.30 39.73
C THR A 16 19.21 43.93 39.00
N PRO A 17 19.66 43.90 37.72
CA PRO A 17 20.20 42.72 37.05
C PRO A 17 21.67 42.88 36.61
N SER A 18 22.41 41.77 36.49
CA SER A 18 23.64 41.63 35.69
C SER A 18 23.97 40.12 35.64
N LEU A 19 24.36 39.45 34.56
CA LEU A 19 25.20 39.69 33.37
C LEU A 19 24.81 38.62 32.31
N ALA A 20 25.09 38.61 31.01
CA ALA A 20 25.85 39.39 30.03
C ALA A 20 25.28 38.97 28.64
N ARG A 21 24.96 39.89 27.71
CA ARG A 21 25.82 40.56 26.70
C ARG A 21 26.23 39.67 25.52
N VAL A 22 25.44 39.76 24.44
CA VAL A 22 25.80 39.41 23.07
C VAL A 22 26.37 40.66 22.39
N THR A 23 27.48 40.54 21.66
CA THR A 23 27.85 41.49 20.60
C THR A 23 28.48 40.77 19.40
N PRO A 24 28.20 41.24 18.16
CA PRO A 24 28.56 40.61 16.88
C PRO A 24 29.82 41.22 16.23
N ARG A 25 30.28 40.72 15.05
CA ARG A 25 30.47 41.48 13.79
C ARG A 25 31.29 40.78 12.66
N SER A 26 30.65 40.75 11.48
CA SER A 26 31.05 40.85 10.04
C SER A 26 32.29 40.24 9.36
N ASP A 27 31.97 39.74 8.15
CA ASP A 27 32.65 39.72 6.82
C ASP A 27 33.91 38.88 6.59
N TYR A 28 33.84 37.93 5.63
CA TYR A 28 34.73 37.81 4.45
C TYR A 28 34.24 36.71 3.46
N THR A 29 34.03 37.14 2.20
CA THR A 29 34.25 36.48 0.88
C THR A 29 33.50 35.23 0.39
N GLU A 30 32.94 35.38 -0.83
CA GLU A 30 32.53 34.34 -1.78
C GLU A 30 33.67 33.38 -2.15
N GLU A 31 33.40 32.08 -2.08
CA GLU A 31 33.99 31.10 -3.00
C GLU A 31 32.94 30.02 -3.29
N ALA A 32 32.82 29.66 -4.57
CA ALA A 32 31.72 28.88 -5.11
C ALA A 32 31.68 27.43 -4.60
N SER A 33 30.53 27.01 -4.08
CA SER A 33 30.18 25.58 -3.99
C SER A 33 28.70 25.38 -4.31
N GLN A 34 28.43 24.62 -5.37
CA GLN A 34 27.10 24.26 -5.85
C GLN A 34 26.24 23.55 -4.79
N PRO A 35 24.90 23.61 -4.86
CA PRO A 35 24.04 23.28 -3.75
C PRO A 35 23.93 21.78 -3.54
N VAL A 36 24.49 21.30 -2.43
CA VAL A 36 24.26 19.97 -1.84
C VAL A 36 22.80 19.82 -1.33
N HIS A 37 21.96 20.85 -1.48
CA HIS A 37 20.59 20.91 -0.98
C HIS A 37 19.52 20.26 -1.87
N SER A 38 19.86 19.71 -3.03
CA SER A 38 18.90 18.94 -3.85
C SER A 38 18.81 17.45 -3.47
N LEU A 39 19.73 16.96 -2.64
CA LEU A 39 19.77 15.54 -2.24
C LEU A 39 19.09 15.25 -0.89
N GLN A 40 19.00 16.25 0.00
CA GLN A 40 18.37 16.07 1.32
C GLN A 40 16.85 16.24 1.33
N ALA A 41 16.25 16.73 0.24
CA ALA A 41 14.78 16.82 0.09
C ALA A 41 14.14 15.56 -0.52
N ARG A 42 14.91 14.52 -0.88
CA ARG A 42 14.42 13.27 -1.48
C ARG A 42 14.62 12.02 -0.61
N GLN A 43 15.16 12.17 0.61
CA GLN A 43 15.28 11.08 1.58
C GLN A 43 14.12 11.02 2.61
N GLN A 44 13.19 11.97 2.59
CA GLN A 44 11.82 11.77 3.10
C GLN A 44 11.00 11.37 1.87
N ASP A 45 10.65 10.11 1.59
CA ASP A 45 9.98 9.12 2.43
C ASP A 45 10.28 7.72 1.85
N SER A 46 11.47 7.18 2.13
CA SER A 46 11.88 5.85 1.65
C SER A 46 11.26 4.71 2.47
N SER A 47 10.18 4.97 3.20
CA SER A 47 9.59 4.00 4.11
C SER A 47 8.62 3.02 3.42
N ASP A 48 8.03 3.37 2.27
CA ASP A 48 6.93 2.59 1.67
C ASP A 48 7.30 1.72 0.46
N LYS A 49 8.59 1.41 0.24
CA LYS A 49 9.08 0.52 -0.85
C LYS A 49 8.37 0.71 -2.22
N GLY A 50 7.88 1.91 -2.56
CA GLY A 50 7.08 2.18 -3.77
C GLY A 50 5.74 1.42 -3.90
N VAL A 51 5.20 0.89 -2.79
CA VAL A 51 3.91 0.15 -2.79
C VAL A 51 2.70 1.10 -2.60
N LEU A 52 2.92 2.31 -2.12
CA LEU A 52 2.00 3.46 -2.17
C LEU A 52 2.59 4.58 -3.01
N GLU A 53 1.85 5.05 -4.00
CA GLU A 53 2.30 6.13 -4.89
C GLU A 53 1.17 7.11 -5.14
N ASN A 54 1.42 8.37 -4.81
CA ASN A 54 0.41 9.44 -4.81
C ASN A 54 0.87 10.73 -5.47
N GLU A 55 1.94 10.67 -6.28
CA GLU A 55 2.60 11.89 -6.75
C GLU A 55 1.65 12.81 -7.50
N VAL A 56 0.77 12.26 -8.35
CA VAL A 56 -0.18 13.07 -9.12
C VAL A 56 -1.29 13.62 -8.21
N ARG A 57 -1.87 12.79 -7.34
CA ARG A 57 -2.86 13.21 -6.34
C ARG A 57 -2.34 14.36 -5.48
N ASP A 58 -1.06 14.32 -5.14
CA ASP A 58 -0.41 15.29 -4.25
C ASP A 58 0.09 16.54 -5.00
N GLY A 59 -0.25 16.71 -6.29
CA GLY A 59 0.05 17.93 -7.05
C GLY A 59 1.29 17.87 -7.93
N THR A 60 2.01 16.73 -7.99
CA THR A 60 3.30 16.63 -8.69
C THR A 60 3.10 16.27 -10.16
N CYS A 61 2.96 17.29 -11.01
CA CYS A 61 2.95 17.11 -12.46
C CYS A 61 4.38 17.01 -13.02
N LYS A 62 4.61 16.03 -13.91
CA LYS A 62 5.88 15.78 -14.59
C LYS A 62 5.64 15.48 -16.07
N ASP A 63 6.71 15.41 -16.87
CA ASP A 63 6.62 15.20 -18.32
C ASP A 63 5.82 13.94 -18.72
N THR A 64 5.80 12.93 -17.84
CA THR A 64 5.05 11.68 -18.00
C THR A 64 4.32 11.33 -16.71
N MET A 65 3.11 10.79 -16.81
CA MET A 65 2.38 10.14 -15.72
C MET A 65 2.27 8.64 -15.96
N PHE A 66 2.39 7.86 -14.89
CA PHE A 66 2.09 6.44 -14.88
C PHE A 66 0.99 6.12 -13.87
N PHE A 67 -0.15 5.65 -14.38
CA PHE A 67 -1.24 5.14 -13.56
C PHE A 67 -1.19 3.63 -13.45
N PHE A 68 -1.30 3.10 -12.24
CA PHE A 68 -1.35 1.65 -12.02
C PHE A 68 -2.61 1.20 -11.27
N LEU A 69 -3.22 0.12 -11.74
CA LEU A 69 -4.35 -0.54 -11.10
C LEU A 69 -3.92 -1.94 -10.60
N ARG A 70 -3.87 -2.11 -9.27
CA ARG A 70 -3.37 -3.32 -8.61
C ARG A 70 -4.27 -4.56 -8.71
N GLY A 71 -3.71 -5.73 -8.42
CA GLY A 71 -4.49 -6.96 -8.31
C GLY A 71 -5.38 -6.98 -7.07
N SER A 72 -6.31 -7.94 -7.02
CA SER A 72 -7.17 -8.12 -5.84
C SER A 72 -6.36 -8.38 -4.58
N THR A 73 -6.86 -7.92 -3.44
CA THR A 73 -6.27 -8.03 -2.10
C THR A 73 -4.90 -7.40 -1.94
N GLN A 74 -4.33 -6.83 -2.99
CA GLN A 74 -3.10 -6.08 -2.87
C GLN A 74 -3.39 -4.76 -2.17
N GLN A 75 -2.43 -4.35 -1.36
CA GLN A 75 -2.35 -3.05 -0.70
C GLN A 75 -0.87 -2.67 -0.70
N PRO A 76 -0.52 -1.38 -0.61
CA PRO A 76 -1.35 -0.19 -0.82
C PRO A 76 -1.69 -0.01 -2.31
N ASN A 77 -1.84 1.22 -2.81
CA ASN A 77 -2.46 1.50 -4.11
C ASN A 77 -1.69 1.02 -5.35
N MET A 78 -0.38 0.75 -5.27
CA MET A 78 0.39 0.09 -6.33
C MET A 78 0.39 -1.44 -6.20
N GLY A 79 -0.03 -1.95 -5.04
CA GLY A 79 0.14 -3.34 -4.65
C GLY A 79 1.61 -3.73 -4.47
N LEU A 80 1.85 -5.00 -4.12
CA LEU A 80 3.22 -5.51 -3.92
C LEU A 80 3.91 -5.94 -5.22
N GLN A 81 3.13 -6.26 -6.25
CA GLN A 81 3.62 -6.61 -7.59
C GLN A 81 2.52 -6.55 -8.65
N PRO A 82 2.88 -6.47 -9.94
CA PRO A 82 4.18 -6.04 -10.45
C PRO A 82 4.34 -4.51 -10.48
N GLY A 83 3.38 -3.76 -9.89
CA GLY A 83 3.31 -2.30 -9.93
C GLY A 83 4.58 -1.58 -9.47
N PRO A 84 5.07 -1.84 -8.23
CA PRO A 84 6.27 -1.19 -7.71
C PRO A 84 7.53 -1.48 -8.53
N GLN A 85 7.68 -2.73 -8.99
CA GLN A 85 8.83 -3.14 -9.80
C GLN A 85 8.82 -2.44 -11.16
N LEU A 86 7.65 -2.34 -11.79
CA LEU A 86 7.48 -1.59 -13.04
C LEU A 86 7.76 -0.10 -12.83
N ALA A 87 7.22 0.50 -11.78
CA ALA A 87 7.49 1.91 -11.44
C ALA A 87 8.98 2.17 -11.18
N ALA A 88 9.69 1.25 -10.52
CA ALA A 88 11.12 1.33 -10.29
C ALA A 88 11.93 1.35 -11.60
N TYR A 89 11.61 0.47 -12.55
CA TYR A 89 12.25 0.50 -13.88
C TYR A 89 11.97 1.81 -14.62
N LEU A 90 10.72 2.30 -14.59
CA LEU A 90 10.36 3.54 -15.26
C LEU A 90 11.09 4.74 -14.65
N ARG A 91 11.13 4.86 -13.31
CA ARG A 91 11.88 5.91 -12.63
C ARG A 91 13.38 5.85 -12.91
N SER A 92 13.96 4.65 -12.88
CA SER A 92 15.39 4.46 -13.17
C SER A 92 15.74 4.81 -14.62
N THR A 93 14.83 4.56 -15.56
CA THR A 93 15.08 4.76 -16.99
C THR A 93 14.81 6.21 -17.43
N LEU A 94 13.71 6.80 -16.95
CA LEU A 94 13.27 8.12 -17.39
C LEU A 94 13.79 9.25 -16.51
N GLY A 95 14.19 8.94 -15.27
CA GLY A 95 14.49 9.91 -14.23
C GLY A 95 13.29 10.18 -13.33
N ALA A 96 13.50 10.16 -12.02
CA ALA A 96 12.45 10.39 -11.03
C ALA A 96 11.90 11.83 -11.03
N ASP A 97 12.52 12.77 -11.73
CA ASP A 97 11.99 14.11 -12.00
C ASP A 97 11.11 14.18 -13.26
N LYS A 98 11.14 13.14 -14.11
CA LYS A 98 10.44 13.11 -15.41
C LYS A 98 9.17 12.29 -15.42
N ILE A 99 9.01 11.37 -14.47
CA ILE A 99 7.81 10.54 -14.37
C ILE A 99 7.13 10.69 -13.00
N ALA A 100 5.82 10.93 -13.02
CA ALA A 100 4.95 10.90 -11.86
C ALA A 100 4.27 9.54 -11.75
N ILE A 101 4.34 8.91 -10.58
CA ILE A 101 3.75 7.59 -10.34
C ILE A 101 2.50 7.73 -9.47
N GLN A 102 1.42 7.06 -9.87
CA GLN A 102 0.16 7.13 -9.14
C GLN A 102 -0.56 5.77 -9.18
N GLY A 103 -0.81 5.21 -7.99
CA GLY A 103 -1.72 4.08 -7.83
C GLY A 103 -3.17 4.56 -7.82
N ILE A 104 -4.06 3.86 -8.51
CA ILE A 104 -5.49 4.20 -8.50
C ILE A 104 -6.16 3.54 -7.30
N GLU A 105 -6.91 4.32 -6.52
CA GLU A 105 -7.54 3.86 -5.28
C GLU A 105 -8.88 3.17 -5.55
N TYR A 106 -9.00 1.92 -5.11
CA TYR A 106 -10.26 1.15 -5.09
C TYR A 106 -10.12 0.00 -4.09
N ALA A 107 -11.24 -0.64 -3.72
CA ALA A 107 -11.26 -1.64 -2.65
C ALA A 107 -10.53 -2.96 -2.99
N ALA A 108 -10.34 -3.24 -4.28
CA ALA A 108 -9.62 -4.40 -4.81
C ALA A 108 -10.06 -5.75 -4.19
N THR A 109 -11.36 -5.99 -3.98
CA THR A 109 -11.78 -7.18 -3.22
C THR A 109 -11.83 -8.45 -4.10
N LEU A 110 -11.52 -9.62 -3.52
CA LEU A 110 -11.60 -10.92 -4.23
C LEU A 110 -13.01 -11.22 -4.75
N GLN A 111 -14.04 -10.75 -4.03
CA GLN A 111 -15.43 -10.96 -4.40
C GLN A 111 -15.78 -10.28 -5.74
N ASP A 112 -15.03 -9.26 -6.14
CA ASP A 112 -15.21 -8.56 -7.41
C ASP A 112 -14.70 -9.37 -8.62
N ASN A 113 -13.92 -10.46 -8.39
CA ASN A 113 -13.47 -11.40 -9.43
C ASN A 113 -14.41 -12.60 -9.65
N LEU A 114 -15.34 -12.90 -8.74
CA LEU A 114 -16.14 -14.14 -8.77
C LEU A 114 -17.30 -14.11 -9.76
N CYS A 115 -17.31 -13.15 -10.68
CA CYS A 115 -18.41 -13.00 -11.63
C CYS A 115 -18.13 -13.82 -12.89
N ILE A 116 -18.99 -14.82 -13.09
CA ILE A 116 -18.97 -15.80 -14.17
C ILE A 116 -19.50 -15.12 -15.44
N ASN A 117 -18.76 -14.14 -15.96
CA ASN A 117 -18.80 -13.58 -17.31
C ASN A 117 -17.93 -12.31 -17.35
N ASN A 118 -17.73 -11.78 -18.55
CA ASN A 118 -17.00 -10.57 -18.91
C ASN A 118 -17.46 -9.25 -18.21
N GLN A 119 -17.98 -9.26 -16.98
CA GLN A 119 -18.39 -8.09 -16.21
C GLN A 119 -17.66 -8.03 -14.85
N LEU A 120 -17.04 -6.88 -14.55
CA LEU A 120 -16.69 -6.53 -13.16
C LEU A 120 -18.02 -6.25 -12.45
N CYS A 121 -18.26 -6.90 -11.33
CA CYS A 121 -19.55 -6.84 -10.65
C CYS A 121 -19.89 -5.50 -9.97
N ARG A 122 -19.03 -4.49 -10.09
CA ARG A 122 -19.19 -3.20 -9.42
C ARG A 122 -18.95 -2.03 -10.37
N PRO A 123 -19.99 -1.54 -11.07
CA PRO A 123 -19.88 -0.35 -11.90
C PRO A 123 -19.39 0.88 -11.11
N ARG A 124 -19.61 0.93 -9.79
CA ARG A 124 -19.13 2.03 -8.92
C ARG A 124 -17.60 2.11 -8.83
N GLU A 125 -16.91 0.97 -8.76
CA GLU A 125 -15.44 0.97 -8.69
C GLU A 125 -14.84 1.40 -10.03
N VAL A 126 -15.41 0.92 -11.13
CA VAL A 126 -15.06 1.36 -12.49
C VAL A 126 -15.30 2.87 -12.64
N THR A 127 -16.42 3.40 -12.14
CA THR A 127 -16.72 4.84 -12.14
C THR A 127 -15.72 5.61 -11.29
N SER A 128 -15.40 5.16 -10.08
CA SER A 128 -14.44 5.83 -9.20
C SER A 128 -13.04 5.88 -9.82
N ALA A 129 -12.53 4.76 -10.33
CA ALA A 129 -11.24 4.70 -11.02
C ALA A 129 -11.20 5.61 -12.26
N SER A 130 -12.27 5.60 -13.07
CA SER A 130 -12.36 6.50 -14.23
C SER A 130 -12.48 7.98 -13.86
N THR A 131 -12.97 8.30 -12.65
CA THR A 131 -13.07 9.67 -12.17
C THR A 131 -11.70 10.16 -11.71
N GLN A 132 -11.01 9.38 -10.89
CA GLN A 132 -9.63 9.67 -10.47
C GLN A 132 -8.70 9.86 -11.67
N ILE A 133 -8.73 8.95 -12.65
CA ILE A 133 -7.87 9.05 -13.84
C ILE A 133 -8.13 10.36 -14.60
N ARG A 134 -9.40 10.74 -14.80
CA ARG A 134 -9.74 12.01 -15.47
C ARG A 134 -9.28 13.21 -14.67
N GLU A 135 -9.56 13.24 -13.36
CA GLU A 135 -9.12 14.31 -12.46
C GLU A 135 -7.60 14.50 -12.49
N TYR A 136 -6.84 13.41 -12.42
CA TYR A 136 -5.37 13.44 -12.49
C TYR A 136 -4.86 13.88 -13.86
N MET A 137 -5.49 13.42 -14.94
CA MET A 137 -5.16 13.86 -16.30
C MET A 137 -5.47 15.34 -16.53
N ASP A 138 -6.57 15.85 -15.97
CA ASP A 138 -6.96 17.25 -16.05
C ASP A 138 -6.03 18.13 -15.22
N GLN A 139 -5.64 17.67 -14.03
CA GLN A 139 -4.70 18.36 -13.16
C GLN A 139 -3.32 18.52 -13.81
N CYS A 140 -2.86 17.50 -14.55
CA CYS A 140 -1.60 17.53 -15.29
C CYS A 140 -1.87 17.39 -16.80
N SER A 141 -2.49 18.41 -17.39
CA SER A 141 -2.96 18.42 -18.78
C SER A 141 -1.86 18.19 -19.83
N ASP A 142 -0.63 18.57 -19.52
CA ASP A 142 0.49 18.55 -20.46
C ASP A 142 1.30 17.24 -20.40
N SER A 143 1.03 16.40 -19.42
CA SER A 143 1.74 15.14 -19.23
C SER A 143 1.26 14.07 -20.22
N ASP A 144 2.21 13.33 -20.79
CA ASP A 144 1.93 12.08 -21.48
C ASP A 144 1.55 10.98 -20.49
N VAL A 145 0.60 10.12 -20.87
CA VAL A 145 0.08 9.10 -19.95
C VAL A 145 0.45 7.70 -20.41
N VAL A 146 1.08 6.95 -19.53
CA VAL A 146 1.19 5.49 -19.66
C VAL A 146 0.42 4.82 -18.53
N VAL A 147 -0.12 3.64 -18.79
CA VAL A 147 -1.00 2.97 -17.81
C VAL A 147 -0.67 1.48 -17.67
N GLY A 148 -0.88 0.95 -16.48
CA GLY A 148 -0.62 -0.44 -16.15
C GLY A 148 -1.71 -1.04 -15.28
N GLY A 149 -1.92 -2.35 -15.40
CA GLY A 149 -2.81 -3.05 -14.46
C GLY A 149 -2.50 -4.54 -14.31
N TYR A 150 -2.83 -5.10 -13.15
CA TYR A 150 -2.61 -6.52 -12.86
C TYR A 150 -3.90 -7.22 -12.42
N SER A 151 -4.14 -8.43 -12.94
CA SER A 151 -5.27 -9.29 -12.56
C SER A 151 -6.62 -8.56 -12.69
N GLN A 152 -7.32 -8.33 -11.58
CA GLN A 152 -8.52 -7.51 -11.52
C GLN A 152 -8.30 -6.07 -12.01
N GLY A 153 -7.20 -5.44 -11.61
CA GLY A 153 -6.84 -4.09 -12.03
C GLY A 153 -6.60 -3.99 -13.53
N ALA A 154 -6.07 -5.04 -14.16
CA ALA A 154 -5.97 -5.12 -15.62
C ALA A 154 -7.34 -5.14 -16.31
N ALA A 155 -8.29 -5.90 -15.75
CA ALA A 155 -9.66 -5.96 -16.25
C ALA A 155 -10.39 -4.62 -16.04
N MET A 156 -10.11 -3.95 -14.92
CA MET A 156 -10.64 -2.63 -14.60
C MET A 156 -10.10 -1.57 -15.55
N LEU A 157 -8.78 -1.55 -15.76
CA LEU A 157 -8.11 -0.67 -16.72
C LEU A 157 -8.70 -0.85 -18.12
N SER A 158 -8.88 -2.10 -18.56
CA SER A 158 -9.46 -2.41 -19.86
C SER A 158 -10.86 -1.79 -20.02
N ARG A 159 -11.71 -1.86 -18.99
CA ARG A 159 -13.06 -1.28 -19.03
C ARG A 159 -13.09 0.24 -18.87
N VAL A 160 -12.24 0.80 -18.00
CA VAL A 160 -12.13 2.25 -17.83
C VAL A 160 -11.78 2.87 -19.18
N ILE A 161 -10.75 2.35 -19.85
CA ILE A 161 -10.35 2.81 -21.17
C ILE A 161 -11.49 2.57 -22.17
N SER A 162 -12.02 1.35 -22.29
CA SER A 162 -13.02 1.04 -23.33
C SER A 162 -14.28 1.90 -23.22
N ASP A 163 -14.86 1.96 -22.01
CA ASP A 163 -16.26 2.31 -21.83
C ASP A 163 -16.47 3.63 -21.07
N ARG A 164 -15.44 4.16 -20.38
CA ARG A 164 -15.58 5.31 -19.47
C ARG A 164 -14.79 6.55 -19.88
N LEU A 165 -13.71 6.39 -20.64
CA LEU A 165 -12.91 7.50 -21.11
C LEU A 165 -13.41 8.00 -22.48
N GLY A 166 -13.57 9.33 -22.60
CA GLY A 166 -13.75 10.02 -23.87
C GLY A 166 -12.48 9.98 -24.72
N SER A 167 -12.58 10.32 -26.01
CA SER A 167 -11.44 10.35 -26.93
C SER A 167 -10.34 11.29 -26.46
N GLU A 168 -10.71 12.42 -25.85
CA GLU A 168 -9.82 13.43 -25.30
C GLU A 168 -8.86 12.88 -24.23
N TYR A 169 -9.26 11.85 -23.49
CA TYR A 169 -8.39 11.14 -22.55
C TYR A 169 -7.68 9.96 -23.22
N LYS A 170 -8.38 9.19 -24.06
CA LYS A 170 -7.81 8.02 -24.75
C LYS A 170 -6.61 8.38 -25.63
N ASP A 171 -6.68 9.51 -26.31
CA ASP A 171 -5.64 9.96 -27.22
C ASP A 171 -4.34 10.27 -26.48
N ARG A 172 -4.44 10.76 -25.24
CA ARG A 172 -3.30 11.03 -24.34
C ARG A 172 -2.65 9.78 -23.74
N ILE A 173 -3.31 8.62 -23.77
CA ILE A 173 -2.74 7.36 -23.24
C ILE A 173 -1.77 6.76 -24.26
N VAL A 174 -0.50 7.16 -24.20
CA VAL A 174 0.59 6.72 -25.08
C VAL A 174 0.66 5.19 -25.20
N ALA A 175 0.61 4.48 -24.08
CA ALA A 175 0.62 3.02 -24.07
C ALA A 175 0.01 2.42 -22.80
N ALA A 176 -0.47 1.18 -22.93
CA ALA A 176 -1.04 0.39 -21.85
C ALA A 176 -0.36 -0.98 -21.74
N VAL A 177 0.01 -1.38 -20.53
CA VAL A 177 0.49 -2.72 -20.21
C VAL A 177 -0.46 -3.43 -19.25
N THR A 178 -0.68 -4.72 -19.42
CA THR A 178 -1.45 -5.51 -18.44
C THR A 178 -0.80 -6.83 -18.11
N PHE A 179 -1.00 -7.31 -16.89
CA PHE A 179 -0.45 -8.57 -16.39
C PHE A 179 -1.59 -9.49 -15.94
N GLY A 180 -1.63 -10.73 -16.41
CA GLY A 180 -2.66 -11.71 -16.01
C GLY A 180 -4.08 -11.21 -16.26
N ASN A 181 -4.31 -10.48 -17.35
CA ASN A 181 -5.57 -9.79 -17.56
C ASN A 181 -6.71 -10.77 -17.85
N THR A 182 -7.75 -10.79 -17.02
CA THR A 182 -8.93 -11.65 -17.20
C THR A 182 -9.68 -11.37 -18.51
N MET A 183 -9.53 -10.17 -19.06
CA MET A 183 -10.16 -9.73 -20.30
C MET A 183 -9.35 -10.09 -21.55
N GLN A 184 -8.13 -10.59 -21.40
CA GLN A 184 -7.19 -10.77 -22.51
C GLN A 184 -7.73 -11.69 -23.62
N VAL A 185 -8.27 -12.86 -23.25
CA VAL A 185 -8.84 -13.81 -24.21
C VAL A 185 -10.08 -13.22 -24.92
N TYR A 186 -10.90 -12.46 -24.19
CA TYR A 186 -12.13 -11.87 -24.72
C TYR A 186 -11.84 -10.68 -25.65
N ASN A 187 -10.84 -9.88 -25.30
CA ASN A 187 -10.44 -8.70 -26.05
C ASN A 187 -9.34 -9.00 -27.09
N LYS A 188 -9.01 -10.27 -27.33
CA LYS A 188 -8.02 -10.69 -28.35
C LYS A 188 -6.66 -9.99 -28.20
N ASN A 189 -6.13 -9.91 -26.98
CA ASN A 189 -4.86 -9.27 -26.64
C ASN A 189 -4.80 -7.75 -26.89
N THR A 190 -5.94 -7.04 -26.93
CA THR A 190 -5.97 -5.57 -27.00
C THR A 190 -6.91 -4.97 -25.96
N ILE A 191 -6.92 -3.65 -25.84
CA ILE A 191 -7.91 -2.88 -25.08
C ILE A 191 -8.75 -2.09 -26.08
N PRO A 192 -10.07 -2.34 -26.19
CA PRO A 192 -10.93 -1.55 -27.05
C PRO A 192 -10.79 -0.04 -26.78
N GLY A 193 -10.73 0.75 -27.84
CA GLY A 193 -10.50 2.19 -27.73
C GLY A 193 -9.02 2.61 -27.73
N LEU A 194 -8.07 1.67 -27.75
CA LEU A 194 -6.66 1.94 -28.06
C LEU A 194 -6.21 1.17 -29.29
N ALA A 195 -5.26 1.75 -30.03
CA ALA A 195 -4.62 1.07 -31.14
C ALA A 195 -3.86 -0.17 -30.63
N PRO A 196 -3.96 -1.35 -31.29
CA PRO A 196 -3.36 -2.59 -30.80
C PRO A 196 -1.86 -2.48 -30.50
N GLU A 197 -1.12 -1.72 -31.29
CA GLU A 197 0.31 -1.49 -31.10
C GLU A 197 0.64 -0.65 -29.85
N ARG A 198 -0.34 0.03 -29.24
CA ARG A 198 -0.19 0.76 -27.97
C ARG A 198 -0.45 -0.14 -26.76
N VAL A 199 -0.81 -1.41 -26.97
CA VAL A 199 -1.21 -2.34 -25.89
C VAL A 199 -0.27 -3.54 -25.85
N GLN A 200 0.23 -3.87 -24.67
CA GLN A 200 0.97 -5.11 -24.42
C GLN A 200 0.37 -5.87 -23.24
N MET A 201 -0.08 -7.10 -23.47
CA MET A 201 -0.66 -7.96 -22.44
C MET A 201 0.27 -9.13 -22.09
N PHE A 202 0.83 -9.12 -20.90
CA PHE A 202 1.68 -10.17 -20.35
C PHE A 202 0.84 -11.27 -19.71
N CYS A 203 1.07 -12.50 -20.14
CA CYS A 203 0.36 -13.68 -19.66
C CYS A 203 1.33 -14.85 -19.48
N ASN A 204 1.54 -15.26 -18.23
CA ASN A 204 2.45 -16.35 -17.90
C ASN A 204 2.04 -17.67 -18.57
N LYS A 205 3.01 -18.58 -18.75
CA LYS A 205 2.81 -19.84 -19.47
C LYS A 205 1.66 -20.69 -18.93
N PHE A 206 1.44 -20.67 -17.61
CA PHE A 206 0.44 -21.48 -16.92
C PHE A 206 -0.60 -20.64 -16.18
N ASP A 207 -0.84 -19.41 -16.63
CA ASP A 207 -1.89 -18.57 -16.07
C ASP A 207 -3.24 -18.80 -16.80
N PRO A 208 -4.20 -19.52 -16.19
CA PRO A 208 -5.52 -19.75 -16.78
C PRO A 208 -6.40 -18.48 -16.79
N VAL A 209 -6.06 -17.44 -16.02
CA VAL A 209 -6.85 -16.21 -15.95
C VAL A 209 -6.83 -15.50 -17.30
N CYS A 210 -5.65 -15.23 -17.84
CA CYS A 210 -5.50 -14.57 -19.13
C CYS A 210 -5.65 -15.51 -20.32
N ARG A 211 -5.32 -16.80 -20.17
CA ARG A 211 -5.43 -17.78 -21.26
C ARG A 211 -6.85 -18.25 -21.51
N ASN A 212 -7.61 -18.47 -20.45
CA ASN A 212 -8.94 -19.09 -20.51
C ASN A 212 -10.05 -18.15 -20.04
N GLY A 213 -9.71 -16.97 -19.50
CA GLY A 213 -10.70 -16.05 -18.95
C GLY A 213 -11.32 -16.58 -17.66
N LEU A 214 -10.63 -17.47 -16.92
CA LEU A 214 -11.15 -18.11 -15.71
C LEU A 214 -10.69 -17.35 -14.45
N PRO A 215 -11.54 -16.53 -13.80
CA PRO A 215 -11.10 -15.72 -12.67
C PRO A 215 -10.69 -16.55 -11.43
N LEU A 216 -11.32 -17.71 -11.23
CA LEU A 216 -10.91 -18.69 -10.20
C LEU A 216 -9.47 -19.20 -10.41
N GLY A 217 -8.95 -19.06 -11.62
CA GLY A 217 -7.58 -19.34 -11.98
C GLY A 217 -6.53 -18.49 -11.26
N ALA A 218 -6.94 -17.38 -10.62
CA ALA A 218 -6.05 -16.46 -9.93
C ALA A 218 -5.32 -17.09 -8.73
N VAL A 219 -5.84 -18.20 -8.21
CA VAL A 219 -5.19 -18.97 -7.13
C VAL A 219 -4.01 -19.80 -7.64
N MET A 220 -3.87 -20.01 -8.95
CA MET A 220 -2.85 -20.87 -9.53
C MET A 220 -1.48 -20.20 -9.50
N PRO A 221 -0.38 -20.95 -9.30
CA PRO A 221 0.97 -20.39 -9.24
C PRO A 221 1.34 -19.55 -10.47
N GLY A 222 0.87 -19.94 -11.65
CA GLY A 222 1.10 -19.21 -12.90
C GLY A 222 0.55 -17.78 -12.91
N HIS A 223 -0.48 -17.49 -12.11
CA HIS A 223 -1.04 -16.14 -12.02
C HIS A 223 -0.36 -15.27 -10.95
N ARG A 224 0.35 -15.88 -10.00
CA ARG A 224 0.77 -15.20 -8.77
C ARG A 224 2.05 -14.39 -8.86
N ASP A 225 2.89 -14.59 -9.88
CA ASP A 225 4.14 -13.83 -10.00
C ASP A 225 4.35 -13.26 -11.41
N TYR A 226 4.21 -11.94 -11.52
CA TYR A 226 4.46 -11.19 -12.74
C TYR A 226 5.67 -10.26 -12.66
N ARG A 227 6.46 -10.32 -11.57
CA ARG A 227 7.68 -9.51 -11.41
C ARG A 227 8.67 -9.69 -12.57
N PRO A 228 8.90 -10.91 -13.11
CA PRO A 228 9.77 -11.09 -14.28
C PRO A 228 9.28 -10.34 -15.53
N SER A 229 7.99 -9.99 -15.61
CA SER A 229 7.42 -9.22 -16.71
C SER A 229 7.56 -7.70 -16.53
N ALA A 230 7.98 -7.21 -15.37
CA ALA A 230 8.08 -5.77 -15.10
C ALA A 230 9.11 -5.07 -16.01
N LYS A 231 10.29 -5.67 -16.22
CA LYS A 231 11.31 -5.11 -17.14
C LYS A 231 10.82 -5.08 -18.60
N PRO A 232 10.35 -6.19 -19.20
CA PRO A 232 9.77 -6.16 -20.54
C PRO A 232 8.61 -5.15 -20.69
N ALA A 233 7.80 -4.96 -19.65
CA ALA A 233 6.74 -3.98 -19.66
C ALA A 233 7.28 -2.54 -19.66
N ALA A 234 8.32 -2.25 -18.86
CA ALA A 234 8.99 -0.95 -18.87
C ALA A 234 9.63 -0.67 -20.24
N GLU A 235 10.30 -1.65 -20.84
CA GLU A 235 10.89 -1.55 -22.18
C GLU A 235 9.83 -1.17 -23.22
N PHE A 236 8.68 -1.84 -23.19
CA PHE A 236 7.55 -1.52 -24.07
C PHE A 236 7.05 -0.09 -23.87
N LEU A 237 6.79 0.33 -22.62
CA LEU A 237 6.29 1.68 -22.32
C LEU A 237 7.29 2.77 -22.74
N VAL A 238 8.58 2.58 -22.43
CA VAL A 238 9.66 3.51 -22.81
C VAL A 238 9.80 3.60 -24.33
N GLN A 239 9.69 2.48 -25.04
CA GLN A 239 9.70 2.47 -26.51
C GLN A 239 8.53 3.29 -27.09
N LYS A 240 7.33 3.16 -26.52
CA LYS A 240 6.14 3.90 -26.99
C LYS A 240 6.22 5.38 -26.67
N LEU A 241 6.73 5.74 -25.49
CA LEU A 241 7.02 7.13 -25.12
C LEU A 241 8.06 7.75 -26.05
N ALA A 242 9.15 7.05 -26.35
CA ALA A 242 10.19 7.51 -27.27
C ALA A 242 9.63 7.79 -28.67
N ALA A 243 8.80 6.88 -29.19
CA ALA A 243 8.14 7.06 -30.47
C ALA A 243 7.16 8.24 -30.48
N ALA A 244 6.34 8.38 -29.43
CA ALA A 244 5.37 9.48 -29.32
C ALA A 244 6.04 10.86 -29.18
N LYS A 245 7.15 10.94 -28.43
CA LYS A 245 7.92 12.18 -28.22
C LYS A 245 8.97 12.46 -29.30
N GLY A 246 9.15 11.57 -30.27
CA GLY A 246 10.17 11.72 -31.32
C GLY A 246 11.61 11.74 -30.80
N TRP A 247 11.90 10.95 -29.76
CA TRP A 247 13.26 10.86 -29.22
C TRP A 247 14.23 10.26 -30.24
N ALA A 248 15.44 10.81 -30.35
CA ALA A 248 16.45 10.35 -31.28
C ALA A 248 16.92 8.91 -31.00
N THR A 249 16.89 8.49 -29.74
CA THR A 249 17.21 7.13 -29.29
C THR A 249 16.21 6.68 -28.22
N VAL A 250 15.96 5.38 -28.14
CA VAL A 250 15.15 4.78 -27.08
C VAL A 250 16.07 4.51 -25.87
N PRO A 251 15.77 5.05 -24.67
CA PRO A 251 16.52 4.74 -23.47
C PRO A 251 16.56 3.23 -23.19
N ILE A 252 17.74 2.75 -22.80
CA ILE A 252 17.93 1.35 -22.42
C ILE A 252 17.37 1.16 -21.00
N VAL A 253 16.46 0.19 -20.83
CA VAL A 253 16.02 -0.24 -19.50
C VAL A 253 17.06 -1.19 -18.93
N SER A 254 17.94 -0.67 -18.09
CA SER A 254 18.96 -1.46 -17.40
C SER A 254 18.33 -2.42 -16.37
N ASP A 255 19.02 -3.51 -16.07
CA ASP A 255 18.71 -4.29 -14.87
C ASP A 255 18.93 -3.42 -13.63
N ILE A 256 18.00 -3.49 -12.70
CA ILE A 256 18.06 -2.79 -11.42
C ILE A 256 17.92 -3.82 -10.30
N ASP A 257 18.49 -3.51 -9.14
CA ASP A 257 18.31 -4.36 -7.97
C ASP A 257 16.85 -4.28 -7.48
N LEU A 258 16.13 -5.39 -7.67
CA LEU A 258 14.76 -5.56 -7.23
C LEU A 258 14.67 -6.45 -5.98
N SER A 259 15.79 -6.77 -5.32
CA SER A 259 15.82 -7.60 -4.11
C SER A 259 14.92 -7.03 -3.00
N GLN A 260 14.79 -5.71 -2.91
CA GLN A 260 13.86 -5.03 -2.01
C GLN A 260 12.38 -5.41 -2.23
N PHE A 261 12.04 -5.93 -3.42
CA PHE A 261 10.72 -6.42 -3.81
C PHE A 261 10.64 -7.95 -3.98
N ALA A 262 11.75 -8.65 -3.75
CA ALA A 262 11.85 -10.11 -3.88
C ALA A 262 11.23 -10.76 -2.64
N ASP A 263 9.90 -10.95 -2.68
CA ASP A 263 9.09 -11.71 -1.72
C ASP A 263 9.39 -11.42 -0.25
N VAL A 264 8.59 -10.53 0.34
CA VAL A 264 8.43 -10.41 1.80
C VAL A 264 7.74 -11.64 2.42
N GLY A 265 7.66 -12.76 1.69
CA GLY A 265 7.28 -14.09 2.18
C GLY A 265 5.96 -14.21 2.91
N PHE A 266 5.07 -13.20 2.92
CA PHE A 266 3.85 -13.18 3.73
C PHE A 266 2.67 -13.91 3.08
N THR A 267 1.93 -14.67 3.89
CA THR A 267 0.64 -15.28 3.52
C THR A 267 -0.45 -14.73 4.44
N PHE A 268 -1.55 -14.25 3.88
CA PHE A 268 -2.66 -13.66 4.65
C PHE A 268 -3.79 -14.67 4.81
N ARG A 269 -4.21 -14.92 6.05
CA ARG A 269 -5.34 -15.79 6.38
C ARG A 269 -6.66 -15.06 6.31
N GLU A 270 -7.72 -15.84 6.07
CA GLU A 270 -9.08 -15.35 6.05
C GLU A 270 -9.42 -14.58 7.33
N ILE A 271 -10.14 -13.48 7.17
CA ILE A 271 -10.53 -12.62 8.28
C ILE A 271 -11.69 -13.27 9.04
N TYR A 272 -11.49 -13.50 10.33
CA TYR A 272 -12.57 -13.75 11.27
C TYR A 272 -13.37 -12.47 11.52
N ARG A 273 -14.69 -12.52 11.33
CA ARG A 273 -15.57 -11.36 11.50
C ARG A 273 -16.47 -11.49 12.72
N GLY A 274 -16.18 -10.69 13.75
CA GLY A 274 -17.09 -10.48 14.89
C GLY A 274 -18.24 -9.55 14.51
N ALA A 275 -17.94 -8.51 13.73
CA ALA A 275 -18.89 -7.53 13.18
C ALA A 275 -19.07 -7.65 11.66
N PRO A 276 -20.15 -7.08 11.09
CA PRO A 276 -20.27 -6.88 9.65
C PRO A 276 -19.11 -6.05 9.07
N ALA A 277 -18.73 -6.34 7.83
CA ALA A 277 -17.65 -5.63 7.14
C ALA A 277 -17.95 -4.15 6.93
N GLY A 278 -16.91 -3.32 6.95
CA GLY A 278 -16.99 -1.87 6.80
C GLY A 278 -17.62 -1.17 8.00
N SER A 279 -17.60 -1.81 9.18
CA SER A 279 -18.17 -1.24 10.40
C SER A 279 -17.18 -0.38 11.19
N SER A 280 -15.88 -0.46 10.86
CA SER A 280 -14.80 0.33 11.46
C SER A 280 -13.62 0.51 10.48
N THR A 281 -12.50 1.06 10.97
CA THR A 281 -11.31 1.36 10.15
C THR A 281 -10.50 0.11 9.87
N SER A 282 -10.04 -0.07 8.63
CA SER A 282 -9.19 -1.20 8.25
C SER A 282 -7.75 -1.03 8.74
N PHE A 283 -7.11 -2.12 9.15
CA PHE A 283 -5.69 -2.16 9.48
C PHE A 283 -4.97 -3.35 8.82
N ASN A 284 -3.67 -3.23 8.62
CA ASN A 284 -2.83 -4.28 8.04
C ASN A 284 -1.35 -4.13 8.45
N ASP A 285 -0.85 -5.07 9.25
CA ASP A 285 0.55 -5.09 9.70
C ASP A 285 1.54 -5.38 8.56
N GLY A 286 1.08 -6.00 7.48
CA GLY A 286 1.92 -6.41 6.37
C GLY A 286 2.69 -5.26 5.73
N THR A 287 2.16 -4.04 5.77
CA THR A 287 2.82 -2.83 5.27
C THR A 287 4.08 -2.51 6.07
N GLU A 288 4.02 -2.61 7.39
CA GLU A 288 5.17 -2.32 8.25
C GLU A 288 6.13 -3.51 8.35
N LEU A 289 5.59 -4.73 8.39
CA LEU A 289 6.39 -5.96 8.36
C LEU A 289 7.25 -6.06 7.10
N ALA A 290 6.73 -5.58 5.96
CA ALA A 290 7.45 -5.55 4.70
C ALA A 290 8.69 -4.63 4.74
N LYS A 291 8.80 -3.71 5.71
CA LYS A 291 9.94 -2.79 5.84
C LYS A 291 11.11 -3.39 6.61
N LEU A 292 10.91 -4.52 7.30
CA LEU A 292 11.93 -5.13 8.16
C LEU A 292 12.91 -5.98 7.36
N ASP A 293 14.19 -5.94 7.78
CA ASP A 293 15.24 -6.83 7.26
C ASP A 293 15.09 -8.26 7.79
N SER A 294 14.49 -8.41 8.98
CA SER A 294 14.18 -9.69 9.62
C SER A 294 12.79 -9.65 10.27
N VAL A 295 11.97 -10.65 9.98
CA VAL A 295 10.61 -10.76 10.52
C VAL A 295 10.63 -11.71 11.71
N ARG A 296 10.87 -11.15 12.89
CA ARG A 296 10.85 -11.89 14.17
C ARG A 296 9.93 -11.21 15.17
N VAL A 297 8.86 -11.88 15.57
CA VAL A 297 8.00 -11.41 16.67
C VAL A 297 8.76 -11.58 17.97
N VAL A 298 8.87 -10.52 18.77
CA VAL A 298 9.43 -10.57 20.12
C VAL A 298 8.35 -10.46 21.19
N SER A 299 7.15 -10.01 20.82
CA SER A 299 6.04 -9.93 21.75
C SER A 299 4.69 -9.96 21.05
N ILE A 300 3.73 -10.63 21.67
CA ILE A 300 2.31 -10.59 21.33
C ILE A 300 1.60 -9.92 22.50
N PHE A 301 0.71 -8.97 22.25
CA PHE A 301 -0.02 -8.29 23.31
C PHE A 301 -1.45 -7.95 22.89
N GLY A 302 -2.24 -7.55 23.87
CA GLY A 302 -3.57 -7.03 23.61
C GLY A 302 -4.23 -6.48 24.87
N ARG A 303 -5.39 -5.87 24.66
CA ARG A 303 -6.23 -5.31 25.71
C ARG A 303 -7.61 -5.91 25.66
N GLY A 304 -8.16 -6.27 26.81
CA GLY A 304 -9.49 -6.84 26.82
C GLY A 304 -10.13 -6.96 28.20
N ALA A 305 -11.45 -7.06 28.18
CA ALA A 305 -12.28 -7.43 29.32
C ALA A 305 -13.40 -8.36 28.84
N ALA A 306 -14.63 -7.85 28.70
CA ALA A 306 -15.74 -8.60 28.12
C ALA A 306 -15.58 -8.82 26.60
N ARG A 307 -14.73 -8.03 25.96
CA ARG A 307 -14.37 -8.10 24.53
C ARG A 307 -12.87 -7.86 24.37
N VAL A 308 -12.37 -8.08 23.16
CA VAL A 308 -11.00 -7.69 22.78
C VAL A 308 -11.06 -6.23 22.34
N ASP A 309 -10.47 -5.35 23.15
CA ASP A 309 -10.41 -3.91 22.92
C ASP A 309 -9.25 -3.57 21.96
N ALA A 310 -8.11 -4.25 22.09
CA ALA A 310 -6.96 -4.09 21.18
C ALA A 310 -6.12 -5.36 21.05
N LEU A 311 -5.37 -5.47 19.94
CA LEU A 311 -4.37 -6.51 19.68
C LEU A 311 -3.14 -5.90 19.04
N GLY A 312 -1.98 -6.50 19.29
CA GLY A 312 -0.76 -6.08 18.62
C GLY A 312 0.43 -7.03 18.75
N VAL A 313 1.47 -6.71 17.99
CA VAL A 313 2.77 -7.40 18.01
C VAL A 313 3.93 -6.42 18.07
N LYS A 314 5.03 -6.84 18.69
CA LYS A 314 6.32 -6.15 18.63
C LYS A 314 7.29 -7.01 17.82
N MET A 315 8.07 -6.35 16.98
CA MET A 315 9.05 -6.98 16.10
C MET A 315 10.46 -6.68 16.57
N ASP A 316 11.37 -7.63 16.37
CA ASP A 316 12.80 -7.41 16.57
C ASP A 316 13.32 -6.38 15.55
N GLY A 317 14.06 -5.37 16.02
CA GLY A 317 14.55 -4.29 15.15
C GLY A 317 13.45 -3.50 14.41
N GLY A 318 12.20 -3.60 14.86
CA GLY A 318 11.08 -2.86 14.27
C GLY A 318 11.16 -1.35 14.51
N PRO A 319 10.30 -0.53 13.87
CA PRO A 319 10.17 0.89 14.20
C PRO A 319 9.94 1.07 15.71
N ASP A 320 10.23 2.26 16.26
CA ASP A 320 10.19 2.58 17.71
C ASP A 320 8.81 2.42 18.41
N GLY A 321 7.88 1.67 17.82
CA GLY A 321 6.54 1.39 18.35
C GLY A 321 6.05 -0.03 18.05
N ALA A 322 5.03 -0.43 18.79
CA ALA A 322 4.33 -1.68 18.58
C ALA A 322 3.26 -1.53 17.48
N GLN A 323 3.01 -2.58 16.70
CA GLN A 323 1.87 -2.62 15.80
C GLN A 323 0.62 -2.92 16.62
N GLU A 324 -0.13 -1.89 17.02
CA GLU A 324 -1.34 -2.01 17.85
C GLU A 324 -2.57 -1.51 17.11
N HIS A 325 -3.65 -2.28 17.21
CA HIS A 325 -4.94 -1.96 16.60
C HIS A 325 -6.04 -2.06 17.65
N GLY A 326 -6.98 -1.11 17.64
CA GLY A 326 -8.10 -1.06 18.57
C GLY A 326 -8.03 0.12 19.53
N GLY A 327 -8.80 0.04 20.61
CA GLY A 327 -8.95 1.10 21.59
C GLY A 327 -8.13 0.89 22.87
N SER A 328 -8.12 1.93 23.72
CA SER A 328 -7.41 1.92 25.01
C SER A 328 -8.16 1.20 26.15
N GLY A 329 -9.31 0.60 25.85
CA GLY A 329 -10.16 -0.12 26.81
C GLY A 329 -9.51 -1.39 27.36
N GLY A 330 -10.17 -2.00 28.34
CA GLY A 330 -9.77 -3.29 28.89
C GLY A 330 -8.44 -3.30 29.67
N ASN A 331 -8.03 -4.49 30.10
CA ASN A 331 -6.76 -4.70 30.77
C ASN A 331 -5.70 -5.12 29.75
N PHE A 332 -4.53 -4.48 29.80
CA PHE A 332 -3.38 -4.85 28.98
C PHE A 332 -2.77 -6.17 29.44
N LYS A 333 -2.42 -7.02 28.49
CA LYS A 333 -1.63 -8.23 28.69
C LYS A 333 -0.63 -8.37 27.56
N GLU A 334 0.54 -8.89 27.90
CA GLU A 334 1.64 -9.07 26.96
C GLU A 334 2.33 -10.41 27.24
N LEU A 335 2.76 -11.07 26.15
CA LEU A 335 3.57 -12.26 26.15
C LEU A 335 4.82 -11.99 25.31
N THR A 336 5.92 -11.69 25.99
CA THR A 336 7.26 -11.56 25.38
C THR A 336 7.79 -12.94 25.03
N LEU A 337 8.14 -13.17 23.77
CA LEU A 337 8.65 -14.45 23.25
C LEU A 337 10.11 -14.66 23.66
N GLU A 338 10.44 -15.89 24.01
CA GLU A 338 11.80 -16.35 24.29
C GLU A 338 12.59 -16.54 23.00
N GLU A 339 13.90 -16.72 23.12
CA GLU A 339 14.76 -17.01 21.97
C GLU A 339 14.31 -18.32 21.29
N GLY A 340 14.17 -18.29 19.96
CA GLY A 340 13.67 -19.43 19.17
C GLY A 340 12.17 -19.73 19.32
N GLU A 341 11.43 -18.96 20.12
CA GLU A 341 9.98 -19.13 20.26
C GLU A 341 9.21 -18.37 19.18
N TYR A 342 8.15 -18.98 18.65
CA TYR A 342 7.33 -18.39 17.59
C TYR A 342 5.85 -18.69 17.78
N TRP A 343 4.99 -17.86 17.18
CA TRP A 343 3.54 -17.94 17.27
C TRP A 343 2.98 -18.98 16.30
N ILE A 344 2.32 -20.03 16.82
CA ILE A 344 1.92 -21.21 16.03
C ILE A 344 0.42 -21.43 15.93
N LYS A 345 -0.39 -20.72 16.72
CA LYS A 345 -1.83 -20.98 16.76
C LYS A 345 -2.58 -19.79 17.34
N THR A 346 -3.78 -19.57 16.84
CA THR A 346 -4.70 -18.59 17.40
C THR A 346 -6.12 -19.11 17.45
N GLU A 347 -6.80 -18.93 18.59
CA GLU A 347 -8.26 -19.12 18.70
C GLU A 347 -8.92 -17.74 18.82
N VAL A 348 -9.98 -17.51 18.03
CA VAL A 348 -10.79 -16.29 18.06
C VAL A 348 -12.25 -16.68 18.24
N CYS A 349 -12.96 -16.03 19.17
CA CYS A 349 -14.41 -16.25 19.37
C CYS A 349 -15.18 -14.93 19.36
N ASN A 350 -16.48 -15.02 19.09
CA ASN A 350 -17.36 -13.86 19.10
C ASN A 350 -17.66 -13.42 20.53
N GLY A 351 -17.87 -12.12 20.72
CA GLY A 351 -18.33 -11.52 21.96
C GLY A 351 -19.47 -10.54 21.72
N ARG A 352 -20.52 -10.65 22.52
CA ARG A 352 -21.68 -9.77 22.45
C ARG A 352 -21.74 -8.85 23.67
N LYS A 353 -21.76 -7.54 23.43
CA LYS A 353 -22.01 -6.52 24.48
C LYS A 353 -22.85 -5.39 23.92
N LYS A 354 -23.87 -4.98 24.69
CA LYS A 354 -24.90 -4.02 24.29
C LYS A 354 -25.53 -4.31 22.91
N LYS A 355 -25.87 -5.59 22.66
CA LYS A 355 -26.46 -6.09 21.39
C LYS A 355 -25.56 -5.95 20.15
N LYS A 356 -24.27 -5.65 20.31
CA LYS A 356 -23.28 -5.61 19.21
C LYS A 356 -22.33 -6.80 19.33
N ASP A 357 -22.14 -7.51 18.21
CA ASP A 357 -21.18 -8.59 18.05
C ASP A 357 -19.84 -8.03 17.56
N ARG A 358 -18.75 -8.54 18.14
CA ARG A 358 -17.35 -8.10 17.99
C ARG A 358 -16.42 -9.26 18.33
N VAL A 359 -15.12 -9.12 18.13
CA VAL A 359 -14.18 -10.12 18.63
C VAL A 359 -14.21 -10.10 20.16
N GLY A 360 -14.68 -11.20 20.75
CA GLY A 360 -14.91 -11.33 22.19
C GLY A 360 -13.74 -11.91 22.94
N PHE A 361 -12.99 -12.77 22.25
CA PHE A 361 -11.88 -13.52 22.80
C PHE A 361 -10.81 -13.75 21.75
N PHE A 362 -9.56 -13.67 22.20
CA PHE A 362 -8.37 -13.98 21.44
C PHE A 362 -7.43 -14.80 22.32
N ARG A 363 -6.93 -15.90 21.77
CA ARG A 363 -5.88 -16.71 22.40
C ARG A 363 -4.76 -17.00 21.41
N ALA A 364 -3.56 -16.50 21.68
CA ALA A 364 -2.35 -16.92 20.97
C ALA A 364 -1.68 -18.10 21.70
N SER A 365 -1.13 -19.05 20.96
CA SER A 365 -0.26 -20.12 21.51
C SER A 365 1.06 -20.17 20.73
N THR A 366 2.14 -20.41 21.46
CA THR A 366 3.50 -20.40 20.92
C THR A 366 4.10 -21.81 20.82
N SER A 367 5.25 -21.93 20.15
CA SER A 367 6.00 -23.19 19.99
C SER A 367 6.45 -23.81 21.32
N LEU A 368 6.61 -23.01 22.38
CA LEU A 368 6.94 -23.48 23.73
C LEU A 368 5.70 -23.77 24.60
N GLY A 369 4.50 -23.76 24.01
CA GLY A 369 3.25 -24.05 24.71
C GLY A 369 2.75 -22.92 25.62
N ARG A 370 3.38 -21.74 25.56
CA ARG A 370 2.94 -20.55 26.29
C ARG A 370 1.76 -19.90 25.58
N VAL A 371 0.94 -19.17 26.34
CA VAL A 371 -0.32 -18.62 25.83
C VAL A 371 -0.56 -17.20 26.31
N LEU A 372 -1.15 -16.39 25.43
CA LEU A 372 -1.73 -15.09 25.76
C LEU A 372 -3.24 -15.18 25.54
N GLU A 373 -4.03 -14.76 26.54
CA GLU A 373 -5.49 -14.71 26.44
C GLU A 373 -6.02 -13.32 26.76
N VAL A 374 -6.79 -12.76 25.82
CA VAL A 374 -7.36 -11.42 25.88
C VAL A 374 -8.87 -11.51 25.62
N GLY A 375 -9.65 -10.72 26.36
CA GLY A 375 -11.10 -10.76 26.31
C GLY A 375 -11.70 -11.90 27.14
N SER A 376 -12.96 -12.23 26.87
CA SER A 376 -13.71 -13.26 27.60
C SER A 376 -14.15 -14.37 26.66
N ARG A 377 -13.65 -15.58 26.89
CA ARG A 377 -13.97 -16.74 26.06
C ARG A 377 -15.45 -17.05 26.13
N THR A 378 -16.10 -17.06 24.98
CA THR A 378 -17.46 -17.60 24.79
C THR A 378 -17.35 -18.93 24.05
N ASN A 379 -18.46 -19.66 23.95
CA ASN A 379 -18.58 -20.80 23.03
C ASN A 379 -19.27 -20.41 21.71
N ASP A 380 -19.41 -19.10 21.44
CA ASP A 380 -20.10 -18.60 20.26
C ASP A 380 -19.09 -18.33 19.12
N ARG A 381 -19.32 -18.98 17.98
CA ARG A 381 -18.55 -18.82 16.72
C ARG A 381 -17.03 -18.79 16.94
N CYS A 382 -16.47 -19.80 17.58
CA CYS A 382 -15.01 -19.91 17.73
C CYS A 382 -14.35 -20.50 16.48
N VAL A 383 -13.23 -19.92 16.05
CA VAL A 383 -12.39 -20.43 14.95
C VAL A 383 -10.96 -20.50 15.42
N THR A 384 -10.27 -21.58 15.04
CA THR A 384 -8.82 -21.75 15.28
C THR A 384 -8.06 -21.61 13.97
N PHE A 385 -7.00 -20.82 13.99
CA PHE A 385 -6.05 -20.62 12.91
C PHE A 385 -4.73 -21.29 13.26
N VAL A 386 -4.14 -21.97 12.28
CA VAL A 386 -2.81 -22.59 12.35
C VAL A 386 -2.06 -22.19 11.08
N PRO A 387 -0.79 -21.76 11.18
CA PRO A 387 0.03 -21.46 10.00
C PRO A 387 0.24 -22.69 9.12
N ASP A 388 0.54 -22.48 7.84
CA ASP A 388 0.96 -23.60 7.00
C ASP A 388 2.31 -24.20 7.47
N GLU A 389 2.63 -25.40 7.00
CA GLU A 389 3.87 -26.09 7.35
C GLU A 389 5.10 -25.21 7.07
N GLY A 390 6.05 -25.18 8.02
CA GLY A 390 7.24 -24.34 7.95
C GLY A 390 7.03 -22.85 8.26
N ARG A 391 5.84 -22.43 8.69
CA ARG A 391 5.51 -21.01 8.90
C ARG A 391 5.04 -20.68 10.32
N SER A 392 5.08 -19.41 10.66
CA SER A 392 4.59 -18.85 11.94
C SER A 392 3.75 -17.60 11.69
N PHE A 393 2.89 -17.24 12.64
CA PHE A 393 2.18 -15.96 12.58
C PHE A 393 3.11 -14.82 13.00
N VAL A 394 3.07 -13.72 12.26
CA VAL A 394 3.96 -12.56 12.44
C VAL A 394 3.24 -11.22 12.54
N GLY A 395 1.94 -11.20 12.28
CA GLY A 395 1.13 -9.99 12.37
C GLY A 395 -0.34 -10.27 12.04
N MET A 396 -1.11 -9.19 11.94
CA MET A 396 -2.55 -9.22 11.81
C MET A 396 -3.05 -8.22 10.74
N HIS A 397 -4.25 -8.46 10.24
CA HIS A 397 -4.98 -7.53 9.37
C HIS A 397 -6.48 -7.63 9.66
N GLY A 398 -7.25 -6.57 9.44
CA GLY A 398 -8.66 -6.59 9.78
C GLY A 398 -9.32 -5.21 9.85
N GLU A 399 -10.30 -5.09 10.74
CA GLU A 399 -11.02 -3.85 11.00
C GLU A 399 -11.08 -3.62 12.51
N SER A 400 -10.78 -2.41 12.96
CA SER A 400 -10.81 -2.00 14.36
C SER A 400 -11.34 -0.58 14.55
N GLY A 401 -11.82 -0.30 15.75
CA GLY A 401 -12.19 1.02 16.24
C GLY A 401 -11.83 1.10 17.73
N GLU A 402 -12.79 1.39 18.59
CA GLU A 402 -12.58 1.27 20.06
C GLU A 402 -12.40 -0.18 20.53
N GLU A 403 -12.79 -1.15 19.70
CA GLU A 403 -12.67 -2.60 19.93
C GLU A 403 -12.24 -3.28 18.61
N ILE A 404 -11.80 -4.55 18.67
CA ILE A 404 -11.52 -5.32 17.46
C ILE A 404 -12.83 -5.84 16.84
N ASP A 405 -13.10 -5.41 15.61
CA ASP A 405 -14.33 -5.74 14.87
C ASP A 405 -14.13 -7.02 14.03
N SER A 406 -12.94 -7.16 13.43
CA SER A 406 -12.52 -8.35 12.69
C SER A 406 -11.00 -8.50 12.66
N VAL A 407 -10.50 -9.73 12.53
CA VAL A 407 -9.06 -10.02 12.52
C VAL A 407 -8.74 -11.26 11.68
N GLY A 408 -7.71 -11.18 10.86
CA GLY A 408 -7.01 -12.27 10.19
C GLY A 408 -5.52 -12.20 10.51
N PHE A 409 -4.79 -13.26 10.17
CA PHE A 409 -3.39 -13.43 10.56
C PHE A 409 -2.45 -13.46 9.35
N ILE A 410 -1.26 -12.92 9.54
CA ILE A 410 -0.18 -12.89 8.54
C ILE A 410 0.84 -13.94 8.93
N GLU A 411 1.18 -14.82 8.01
CA GLU A 411 2.17 -15.88 8.19
C GLU A 411 3.47 -15.55 7.45
N TYR A 412 4.61 -15.93 8.02
CA TYR A 412 5.93 -15.85 7.39
C TYR A 412 6.72 -17.15 7.67
N PRO A 413 7.69 -17.55 6.83
CA PRO A 413 8.58 -18.67 7.15
C PRO A 413 9.18 -18.52 8.56
N LYS A 414 9.26 -19.63 9.30
CA LYS A 414 9.93 -19.63 10.60
C LYS A 414 11.41 -19.31 10.40
N LEU A 415 11.98 -18.56 11.34
CA LEU A 415 13.44 -18.46 11.45
C LEU A 415 13.91 -19.72 12.18
N ASP A 416 14.85 -20.45 11.58
CA ASP A 416 15.46 -21.66 12.15
C ASP A 416 16.34 -21.34 13.37
#